data_AF-A0A834AUE5-F1
#
_entry.id   AF-A0A834AUE5-F1
#
_cell.length_a   1.000
_cell.length_b   1.000
_cell.length_c   1.000
_cell.angle_alpha   90.00
_cell.angle_beta   90.00
_cell.angle_gamma   90.00
#
_symmetry.space_group_name_H-M   'P 1'
#
loop_
_entity.id
_entity.type
_entity.pdbx_description
1 polymer ?
#
loop_
_entity_poly.entity_id
_entity_poly.type
_entity_poly.pdbx_seq_one_letter_code
_entity_poly.pdbx_strand_id
1 'polypeptide(L)'
;MAAPSGGVNCEEFAEFQLMEAHASRDRFIKNCIAQTSSVVKHLREEREKNLDDLTLLKQLRKEQTKLKWMQSELNVEEVVNDRSWKVFNERCRIHFKPPKNE
;
A
#
# COMPACT_ATOMS: atom_id res chain seq x y z
N MET A 1 4.17 -15.23 6.24
CA MET A 1 3.44 -15.42 7.51
C MET A 1 2.59 -16.67 7.35
N ALA A 2 2.69 -17.64 8.26
CA ALA A 2 1.88 -18.86 8.20
C ALA A 2 0.45 -18.55 8.69
N ALA A 3 -0.56 -19.08 7.99
CA ALA A 3 -1.95 -18.96 8.41
C ALA A 3 -2.17 -19.73 9.73
N PRO A 4 -2.89 -19.18 10.71
CA PRO A 4 -3.16 -19.87 11.96
C PRO A 4 -4.05 -21.10 11.70
N SER A 5 -3.64 -22.23 12.27
CA SER A 5 -4.23 -23.57 12.10
C SER A 5 -5.47 -23.83 12.98
N GLY A 6 -6.09 -22.78 13.50
CA GLY A 6 -7.34 -22.82 14.28
C GLY A 6 -8.28 -21.69 13.86
N GLY A 7 -9.59 -21.88 14.09
CA GLY A 7 -10.59 -20.84 13.79
C GLY A 7 -10.28 -19.55 14.55
N VAL A 8 -10.14 -18.45 13.82
CA VAL A 8 -9.79 -17.14 14.39
C VAL A 8 -11.07 -16.46 14.87
N ASN A 9 -11.05 -15.91 16.09
CA ASN A 9 -12.22 -15.20 16.61
C ASN A 9 -12.32 -13.78 15.97
N CYS A 10 -13.50 -13.14 16.10
CA CYS A 10 -13.74 -11.85 15.48
C CYS A 10 -12.84 -10.72 16.02
N GLU A 11 -12.40 -10.79 17.28
CA GLU A 11 -11.51 -9.80 17.89
C GLU A 11 -10.09 -9.92 17.32
N GLU A 12 -9.51 -11.12 17.34
CA GLU A 12 -8.19 -11.43 16.77
C GLU A 12 -8.13 -11.11 15.26
N PHE A 13 -9.21 -11.39 14.53
CA PHE A 13 -9.28 -11.06 13.11
C PHE A 13 -9.31 -9.54 12.88
N ALA A 14 -10.04 -8.78 13.70
CA ALA A 14 -10.08 -7.32 13.59
C ALA A 14 -8.71 -6.69 13.89
N GLU A 15 -8.07 -7.10 14.99
CA GLU A 15 -6.82 -6.49 15.46
C GLU A 15 -5.63 -6.86 14.57
N PHE A 16 -5.38 -8.16 14.39
CA PHE A 16 -4.14 -8.63 13.75
C PHE A 16 -4.27 -8.79 12.23
N GLN A 17 -5.42 -9.23 11.74
CA GLN A 17 -5.58 -9.53 10.30
C GLN A 17 -6.14 -8.36 9.51
N LEU A 18 -6.94 -7.50 10.13
CA LEU A 18 -7.50 -6.32 9.48
C LEU A 18 -6.61 -5.11 9.77
N MET A 19 -6.61 -4.60 11.00
CA MET A 19 -5.95 -3.33 11.34
C MET A 19 -4.44 -3.38 11.09
N GLU A 20 -3.74 -4.34 11.69
CA GLU A 20 -2.29 -4.43 11.56
C GLU A 20 -1.87 -4.69 10.10
N ALA A 21 -2.55 -5.60 9.40
CA ALA A 21 -2.21 -5.92 8.01
C ALA A 21 -2.42 -4.72 7.07
N HIS A 22 -3.54 -3.99 7.19
CA HIS A 22 -3.81 -2.78 6.40
C HIS A 22 -2.79 -1.67 6.73
N ALA A 23 -2.50 -1.43 8.00
CA ALA A 23 -1.49 -0.44 8.41
C ALA A 23 -0.08 -0.81 7.92
N SER A 24 0.29 -2.08 7.98
CA SER A 24 1.56 -2.60 7.49
C SER A 24 1.68 -2.45 5.98
N ARG A 25 0.65 -2.83 5.22
CA ARG A 25 0.62 -2.66 3.76
C ARG A 25 0.70 -1.19 3.35
N ASP A 26 -0.08 -0.31 3.96
CA ASP A 26 -0.02 1.14 3.70
C ASP A 26 1.40 1.69 3.93
N ARG A 27 2.05 1.32 5.04
CA ARG A 27 3.44 1.70 5.32
C ARG A 27 4.40 1.21 4.23
N PHE A 28 4.28 -0.05 3.79
CA PHE A 28 5.13 -0.59 2.73
C PHE A 28 4.90 0.09 1.38
N ILE A 29 3.64 0.34 1.00
CA ILE A 29 3.30 1.06 -0.24
C ILE A 29 3.92 2.46 -0.21
N LYS A 30 3.77 3.21 0.90
CA LYS A 30 4.37 4.54 1.07
C LYS A 30 5.90 4.51 0.97
N ASN A 31 6.55 3.52 1.56
CA ASN A 31 8.00 3.35 1.44
C ASN A 31 8.43 3.08 -0.01
N CYS A 32 7.72 2.21 -0.73
CA CYS A 32 7.98 1.94 -2.15
C CYS A 32 7.82 3.19 -3.02
N ILE A 33 6.78 3.99 -2.76
CA ILE A 33 6.55 5.28 -3.43
C ILE A 33 7.71 6.24 -3.13
N ALA A 34 8.12 6.38 -1.86
CA ALA A 34 9.20 7.27 -1.47
C ALA A 34 10.54 6.89 -2.13
N GLN A 35 10.88 5.60 -2.14
CA GLN A 35 12.09 5.10 -2.81
C GLN A 35 12.05 5.37 -4.31
N THR A 36 10.95 5.04 -4.99
CA THR A 36 10.84 5.24 -6.44
C THR A 36 10.79 6.73 -6.80
N SER A 37 10.17 7.57 -5.95
CA SER A 37 10.18 9.02 -6.11
C SER A 37 11.59 9.60 -6.03
N SER A 38 12.41 9.10 -5.10
CA SER A 38 13.84 9.47 -4.99
C SER A 38 14.61 9.11 -6.27
N VAL A 39 14.40 7.90 -6.81
CA VAL A 39 15.02 7.47 -8.08
C VAL A 39 14.58 8.36 -9.25
N VAL A 40 13.28 8.66 -9.37
CA VAL A 40 12.77 9.57 -10.40
C VAL A 40 13.36 10.97 -10.27
N LYS A 41 13.53 11.47 -9.04
CA LYS A 41 14.16 12.77 -8.78
C LYS A 41 15.62 12.77 -9.26
N HIS A 42 16.40 11.77 -8.88
CA HIS A 42 17.80 11.63 -9.32
C HIS A 42 17.93 11.57 -10.85
N LEU A 43 17.11 10.75 -11.51
CA LEU A 43 17.14 10.63 -12.98
C LEU A 43 16.74 11.92 -13.69
N ARG A 44 15.86 12.75 -13.09
CA ARG A 44 15.55 14.09 -13.62
C ARG A 44 16.77 15.01 -13.52
N GLU A 45 17.44 15.04 -12.37
CA GLU A 45 18.64 15.86 -12.14
C GLU A 45 19.81 15.43 -13.06
N GLU A 46 19.97 14.14 -13.33
CA GLU A 46 20.98 13.65 -14.29
C GLU A 46 20.65 14.02 -15.73
N ARG A 47 19.37 13.93 -16.11
CA ARG A 47 18.92 14.32 -17.46
C ARG A 47 19.11 15.81 -17.72
N GLU A 48 18.94 16.66 -16.71
CA GLU A 48 19.20 18.11 -16.84
C GLU A 48 20.65 18.41 -17.20
N LYS A 49 21.59 17.55 -16.79
CA LYS A 49 23.02 17.68 -17.13
C LYS A 49 23.34 17.14 -18.53
N ASN A 50 22.54 16.21 -19.06
CA ASN A 50 22.74 15.53 -20.34
C ASN A 50 21.40 15.35 -21.08
N LEU A 51 20.93 16.41 -21.76
CA LEU A 51 19.60 16.46 -22.35
C LEU A 51 19.38 15.47 -23.51
N ASP A 52 20.45 15.12 -24.22
CA ASP A 52 20.40 14.27 -25.43
C ASP A 52 20.59 12.77 -25.12
N ASP A 53 20.80 12.40 -23.86
CA ASP A 53 20.94 11.00 -23.47
C ASP A 53 19.58 10.28 -23.52
N LEU A 54 19.34 9.60 -24.63
CA LEU A 54 18.14 8.80 -24.87
C LEU A 54 18.00 7.62 -23.91
N THR A 55 19.10 7.14 -23.32
CA THR A 55 19.07 6.05 -22.34
C THR A 55 18.51 6.54 -21.01
N LEU A 56 18.96 7.70 -20.53
CA LEU A 56 18.40 8.39 -19.36
C LEU A 56 16.92 8.71 -19.56
N LEU A 57 16.52 9.17 -20.75
CA LEU A 57 15.11 9.43 -21.05
C LEU A 57 14.23 8.17 -20.94
N LYS A 58 14.71 7.04 -21.49
CA LYS A 58 13.97 5.77 -21.43
C LYS A 58 13.86 5.25 -20.00
N GLN A 59 14.94 5.33 -19.22
CA GLN A 59 14.95 4.94 -17.82
C GLN A 59 14.01 5.81 -16.98
N LEU A 60 14.04 7.13 -17.18
CA LEU A 60 13.16 8.08 -16.49
C LEU A 60 11.67 7.76 -16.75
N ARG A 61 11.28 7.49 -18.01
CA ARG A 61 9.89 7.11 -18.34
C ARG A 61 9.46 5.81 -17.66
N LYS A 62 10.37 4.82 -17.58
CA LYS A 62 10.10 3.56 -16.90
C LYS A 62 9.84 3.77 -15.40
N GLU A 63 10.72 4.51 -14.72
CA GLU A 63 10.56 4.78 -13.29
C GLU A 63 9.36 5.70 -12.99
N GLN A 64 9.03 6.65 -13.87
CA GLN A 64 7.81 7.45 -13.76
C GLN A 64 6.54 6.60 -13.87
N THR A 65 6.51 5.63 -14.80
CA THR A 65 5.37 4.71 -14.96
C THR A 65 5.23 3.81 -13.72
N LYS A 66 6.36 3.27 -13.23
CA LYS A 66 6.41 2.49 -11.99
C LYS A 66 5.91 3.30 -10.78
N LEU A 67 6.34 4.56 -10.64
CA LEU A 67 5.87 5.44 -9.57
C LEU A 67 4.35 5.63 -9.64
N LYS A 68 3.79 5.86 -10.84
CA LYS A 68 2.34 5.99 -11.03
C LYS A 68 1.60 4.72 -10.59
N TRP A 69 2.13 3.53 -10.91
CA TRP A 69 1.51 2.27 -10.51
C TRP A 69 1.57 2.07 -8.99
N MET A 70 2.71 2.37 -8.36
CA MET A 70 2.82 2.31 -6.91
C MET A 70 1.86 3.29 -6.21
N GLN A 71 1.65 4.47 -6.78
CA GLN A 71 0.65 5.42 -6.26
C GLN A 71 -0.78 4.89 -6.39
N SER A 72 -1.11 4.15 -7.47
CA SER A 72 -2.44 3.53 -7.58
C SER A 72 -2.68 2.42 -6.56
N GLU A 73 -1.63 1.78 -6.01
CA GLU A 73 -1.78 0.80 -4.94
C GLU A 73 -2.37 1.40 -3.65
N LEU A 74 -2.16 2.70 -3.38
CA LEU A 74 -2.81 3.37 -2.25
C LEU A 74 -4.34 3.39 -2.42
N ASN A 75 -4.82 3.65 -3.64
CA ASN A 75 -6.25 3.65 -3.93
C ASN A 75 -6.84 2.23 -3.81
N VAL A 76 -6.07 1.22 -4.24
CA VAL A 76 -6.46 -0.18 -4.08
C VAL A 76 -6.55 -0.53 -2.60
N GLU A 77 -5.54 -0.19 -1.80
CA GLU A 77 -5.51 -0.48 -0.37
C GLU A 77 -6.67 0.20 0.38
N GLU A 78 -7.02 1.44 0.02
CA GLU A 78 -8.19 2.14 0.57
C GLU A 78 -9.49 1.36 0.30
N VAL A 79 -9.74 0.97 -0.95
CA VAL A 79 -10.93 0.21 -1.33
C VAL A 79 -10.96 -1.15 -0.65
N VAL A 80 -9.83 -1.86 -0.60
CA VAL A 80 -9.75 -3.17 0.05
C VAL A 80 -9.99 -3.03 1.55
N ASN A 81 -9.47 -2.00 2.20
CA ASN A 81 -9.70 -1.73 3.62
C ASN A 81 -11.19 -1.48 3.91
N ASP A 82 -11.84 -0.57 3.17
CA ASP A 82 -13.28 -0.29 3.31
C ASP A 82 -14.13 -1.55 3.13
N ARG A 83 -13.90 -2.30 2.05
CA ARG A 83 -14.67 -3.53 1.76
C ARG A 83 -14.45 -4.61 2.81
N SER A 84 -13.22 -4.77 3.29
CA SER A 84 -12.90 -5.77 4.30
C SER A 84 -13.54 -5.42 5.65
N TRP A 85 -13.55 -4.15 6.04
CA TRP A 85 -14.29 -3.67 7.21
C TRP A 85 -15.79 -3.82 7.09
N LYS A 86 -16.35 -3.58 5.91
CA LYS A 86 -17.79 -3.78 5.67
C LYS A 86 -18.17 -5.24 5.90
N VAL A 87 -17.45 -6.18 5.28
CA VAL A 87 -17.71 -7.62 5.43
C VAL A 87 -17.49 -8.06 6.88
N PHE A 88 -16.44 -7.54 7.54
CA PHE A 88 -16.19 -7.81 8.95
C PHE A 88 -17.39 -7.38 9.81
N ASN A 89 -17.85 -6.14 9.65
CA ASN A 89 -19.00 -5.64 10.40
C ASN A 89 -20.28 -6.41 10.10
N GLU A 90 -20.51 -6.86 8.86
CA GLU A 90 -21.68 -7.68 8.53
C GLU A 90 -21.68 -9.04 9.24
N ARG A 91 -20.50 -9.67 9.38
CA ARG A 91 -20.37 -11.03 9.95
C ARG A 91 -20.10 -11.07 11.45
N CYS A 92 -19.35 -10.10 11.97
CA CYS A 92 -18.82 -10.12 13.33
C CYS A 92 -19.50 -9.14 14.29
N ARG A 93 -20.40 -8.26 13.83
CA ARG A 93 -21.02 -7.21 14.66
C ARG A 93 -21.74 -7.70 15.92
N ILE A 94 -22.26 -8.92 15.91
CA ILE A 94 -22.93 -9.52 17.08
C ILE A 94 -21.90 -10.03 18.10
N HIS A 95 -20.71 -10.41 17.64
CA HIS A 95 -19.66 -11.03 18.44
C HIS A 95 -18.64 -10.02 18.96
N PHE A 96 -18.34 -8.98 18.19
CA PHE A 96 -17.36 -7.98 18.53
C PHE A 96 -17.71 -6.64 17.89
N LYS A 97 -17.61 -5.56 18.66
CA LYS A 97 -17.66 -4.19 18.16
C LYS A 97 -16.29 -3.57 18.37
N PRO A 98 -15.53 -3.29 17.30
CA PRO A 98 -14.26 -2.61 17.43
C PRO A 98 -14.46 -1.25 18.11
N PRO A 99 -13.50 -0.80 18.95
CA PRO A 99 -13.49 0.57 19.41
C PRO A 99 -13.46 1.50 18.20
N LYS A 100 -14.30 2.54 18.21
CA LYS A 100 -14.22 3.57 17.17
C LYS A 100 -12.87 4.27 17.35
N ASN A 101 -12.01 4.19 16.35
CA ASN A 101 -10.86 5.08 16.28
C ASN A 101 -11.43 6.51 16.09
N GLU A 102 -11.29 7.37 17.10
CA GLU A 102 -11.57 8.81 17.02
C GLU A 102 -10.71 9.49 15.96
#